data_AF-A0A7S2DI99-F1
#
_entry.id   AF-A0A7S2DI99-F1
#
_cell.length_a   1.000
_cell.length_b   1.000
_cell.length_c   1.000
_cell.angle_alpha   90.00
_cell.angle_beta   90.00
_cell.angle_gamma   90.00
#
_symmetry.space_group_name_H-M   'P 1'
#
loop_
_entity.id
_entity.type
_entity.pdbx_description
1 polymer ?
#
loop_
_entity_poly.entity_id
_entity_poly.type
_entity_poly.pdbx_seq_one_letter_code
_entity_poly.pdbx_strand_id
1 'polypeptide(L)'
;PAELAKDQQKTETDMELTTPSKKRARAPAAEKAQEASPAPLSQPSEEPTPDSLGLDEETLKRARRKGWQGALVNLASREEIQVHGIKGAELLEALRKTGGLVNSAKRSLLEARSQVAV
;
A
#
# COMPACT_ATOMS: atom_id res chain seq x y z
N PRO A 1 17.37 -58.21 12.15
CA PRO A 1 17.49 -58.21 13.62
C PRO A 1 17.71 -56.77 14.09
N ALA A 2 16.82 -56.30 14.98
CA ALA A 2 16.86 -55.12 15.84
C ALA A 2 17.09 -53.75 15.16
N GLU A 3 16.12 -52.83 15.02
CA GLU A 3 15.26 -52.14 16.03
C GLU A 3 15.96 -50.95 16.72
N LEU A 4 15.13 -49.94 17.05
CA LEU A 4 15.35 -48.61 17.67
C LEU A 4 15.54 -47.47 16.67
N ALA A 5 14.56 -46.62 16.33
CA ALA A 5 13.45 -46.01 17.10
C ALA A 5 13.92 -45.25 18.35
N LYS A 6 13.79 -43.91 18.29
CA LYS A 6 13.70 -42.91 19.38
C LYS A 6 13.78 -41.52 18.72
N ASP A 7 13.08 -40.48 19.15
CA ASP A 7 11.97 -40.35 20.06
C ASP A 7 11.41 -38.94 19.84
N GLN A 8 10.17 -38.79 20.28
CA GLN A 8 9.32 -37.63 20.27
C GLN A 8 9.87 -36.47 21.10
N GLN A 9 9.45 -35.25 20.76
CA GLN A 9 8.98 -34.18 21.67
C GLN A 9 8.50 -33.06 20.73
N LYS A 10 7.22 -32.80 20.48
CA LYS A 10 6.07 -32.53 21.36
C LYS A 10 6.41 -31.53 22.47
N THR A 11 6.19 -30.25 22.17
CA THR A 11 5.75 -29.26 23.16
C THR A 11 4.63 -28.44 22.54
N GLU A 12 3.40 -28.87 22.84
CA GLU A 12 2.28 -27.97 23.05
C GLU A 12 2.69 -26.94 24.11
N THR A 13 2.50 -25.66 23.82
CA THR A 13 2.30 -24.66 24.88
C THR A 13 1.04 -23.92 24.54
N ASP A 14 -0.08 -24.56 24.93
CA ASP A 14 -1.30 -23.88 25.24
C ASP A 14 -1.03 -22.93 26.42
N MET A 15 -1.22 -21.64 26.19
CA MET A 15 -1.41 -20.65 27.24
C MET A 15 -2.61 -19.80 26.85
N GLU A 16 -3.80 -20.36 27.10
CA GLU A 16 -4.97 -19.57 27.46
C GLU A 16 -4.69 -18.65 28.67
N LEU A 17 -5.55 -17.64 28.80
CA LEU A 17 -5.78 -16.74 29.94
C LEU A 17 -4.91 -15.47 29.99
N THR A 18 -5.46 -14.36 29.47
CA THR A 18 -6.25 -13.41 30.30
C THR A 18 -6.42 -12.05 29.60
N THR A 19 -7.67 -11.66 29.42
CA THR A 19 -8.10 -10.30 29.09
C THR A 19 -7.90 -9.35 30.29
N PRO A 20 -7.32 -8.15 30.10
CA PRO A 20 -7.66 -7.01 30.95
C PRO A 20 -8.71 -6.14 30.24
N SER A 21 -9.96 -6.28 30.69
CA SER A 21 -11.06 -5.35 30.43
C SER A 21 -10.67 -3.94 30.86
N LYS A 22 -10.30 -3.08 29.91
CA LYS A 22 -10.11 -1.65 30.20
C LYS A 22 -11.46 -0.94 30.06
N LYS A 23 -12.26 -1.02 31.13
CA LYS A 23 -13.34 -0.08 31.42
C LYS A 23 -12.76 1.34 31.47
N ARG A 24 -13.04 2.17 30.48
CA ARG A 24 -13.09 3.62 30.65
C ARG A 24 -14.50 4.08 30.39
N ALA A 25 -15.20 4.32 31.49
CA ALA A 25 -16.47 5.01 31.53
C ALA A 25 -16.30 6.51 31.26
N ARG A 26 -17.41 7.11 30.80
CA ARG A 26 -17.76 8.54 30.68
C ARG A 26 -17.32 9.28 29.41
N ALA A 27 -18.31 9.58 28.55
CA ALA A 27 -19.06 10.83 28.65
C ALA A 27 -20.47 10.69 28.05
N PRO A 28 -21.48 11.41 28.57
CA PRO A 28 -22.87 11.33 28.14
C PRO A 28 -23.12 12.03 26.80
N ALA A 29 -24.12 11.50 26.10
CA ALA A 29 -24.65 12.00 24.85
C ALA A 29 -25.39 13.34 25.00
N ALA A 30 -25.46 14.01 23.83
CA ALA A 30 -26.41 15.05 23.45
C ALA A 30 -26.31 16.38 24.20
N GLU A 31 -25.86 17.41 23.49
CA GLU A 31 -26.77 18.43 22.92
C GLU A 31 -25.94 19.66 22.52
N LYS A 32 -25.67 19.82 21.23
CA LYS A 32 -25.48 21.15 20.63
C LYS A 32 -25.57 21.08 19.10
N ALA A 33 -26.71 21.59 18.64
CA ALA A 33 -26.87 22.53 17.55
C ALA A 33 -26.22 22.20 16.19
N GLN A 34 -27.12 22.01 15.24
CA GLN A 34 -27.01 22.34 13.83
C GLN A 34 -25.99 23.46 13.53
N GLU A 35 -24.97 23.12 12.76
CA GLU A 35 -24.53 23.97 11.66
C GLU A 35 -24.05 23.05 10.54
N ALA A 36 -24.98 22.74 9.65
CA ALA A 36 -24.67 22.11 8.37
C ALA A 36 -23.86 23.12 7.55
N SER A 37 -22.54 23.11 7.72
CA SER A 37 -21.65 23.72 6.75
C SER A 37 -21.69 22.86 5.48
N PRO A 38 -22.07 23.40 4.31
CA PRO A 38 -22.04 22.64 3.07
C PRO A 38 -20.58 22.24 2.81
N ALA A 39 -20.32 20.93 2.75
CA ALA A 39 -19.04 20.41 2.29
C ALA A 39 -18.70 21.08 0.95
N PRO A 40 -17.50 21.67 0.79
CA PRO A 40 -17.13 22.28 -0.47
C PRO A 40 -17.20 21.21 -1.55
N LEU A 41 -18.01 21.54 -2.58
CA LEU A 41 -18.20 20.81 -3.81
C LEU A 41 -16.88 20.16 -4.24
N SER A 42 -16.89 18.84 -4.30
CA SER A 42 -15.87 18.06 -4.98
C SER A 42 -15.69 18.67 -6.36
N GLN A 43 -14.55 19.36 -6.54
CA GLN A 43 -14.12 19.74 -7.86
C GLN A 43 -14.07 18.46 -8.69
N PRO A 44 -14.55 18.47 -9.95
CA PRO A 44 -14.28 17.38 -10.86
C PRO A 44 -12.77 17.36 -11.05
N SER A 45 -12.10 16.54 -10.24
CA SER A 45 -10.71 16.20 -10.45
C SER A 45 -10.75 15.38 -11.73
N GLU A 46 -10.30 15.94 -12.84
CA GLU A 46 -10.00 15.17 -14.03
C GLU A 46 -9.16 13.99 -13.58
N GLU A 47 -9.78 12.81 -13.49
CA GLU A 47 -9.05 11.62 -13.10
C GLU A 47 -7.99 11.42 -14.18
N PRO A 48 -6.70 11.38 -13.80
CA PRO A 48 -5.63 11.30 -14.78
C PRO A 48 -5.83 10.01 -15.57
N THR A 49 -6.06 10.16 -16.88
CA THR A 49 -6.20 9.00 -17.75
C THR A 49 -4.88 8.24 -17.77
N PRO A 50 -4.90 6.90 -17.84
CA PRO A 50 -3.67 6.10 -17.84
C PRO A 50 -2.72 6.49 -18.99
N ASP A 51 -3.24 6.95 -20.12
CA ASP A 51 -2.45 7.52 -21.22
C ASP A 51 -1.71 8.80 -20.82
N SER A 52 -2.36 9.70 -20.07
CA SER A 52 -1.73 10.93 -19.55
C SER A 52 -0.60 10.61 -18.56
N LEU A 53 -0.68 9.46 -17.89
CA LEU A 53 0.32 8.98 -16.94
C LEU A 53 1.47 8.20 -17.60
N GLY A 54 1.51 8.10 -18.93
CA GLY A 54 2.54 7.35 -19.66
C GLY A 54 2.52 5.85 -19.34
N LEU A 55 1.34 5.30 -19.03
CA LEU A 55 1.16 3.89 -18.71
C LEU A 55 0.68 3.11 -19.94
N ASP A 56 1.58 2.31 -20.53
CA ASP A 56 1.21 1.38 -21.60
C ASP A 56 0.19 0.33 -21.13
N GLU A 57 -0.73 -0.03 -22.02
CA GLU A 57 -1.76 -1.03 -21.73
C GLU A 57 -1.16 -2.41 -21.38
N GLU A 58 0.00 -2.75 -21.95
CA GLU A 58 0.75 -3.95 -21.56
C GLU A 58 1.20 -3.90 -20.09
N THR A 59 1.68 -2.75 -19.64
CA THR A 59 2.14 -2.56 -18.26
C THR A 59 0.96 -2.69 -17.30
N LEU A 60 -0.19 -2.08 -17.64
CA LEU A 60 -1.42 -2.23 -16.88
C LEU A 60 -1.91 -3.69 -16.83
N LYS A 61 -1.87 -4.42 -17.95
CA LYS A 61 -2.20 -5.84 -17.98
C LYS A 61 -1.29 -6.65 -17.05
N ARG A 62 0.03 -6.39 -17.07
CA ARG A 62 1.01 -7.05 -16.18
C ARG A 62 0.76 -6.71 -14.70
N ALA A 63 0.48 -5.45 -14.39
CA ALA A 63 0.15 -5.00 -13.04
C ALA A 63 -1.14 -5.66 -12.54
N ARG A 64 -2.17 -5.74 -13.38
CA ARG A 64 -3.46 -6.38 -13.06
C ARG A 64 -3.29 -7.86 -12.73
N ARG A 65 -2.46 -8.60 -13.50
CA ARG A 65 -2.15 -10.01 -13.21
C ARG A 65 -1.49 -10.22 -11.85
N LYS A 66 -0.84 -9.19 -11.30
CA LYS A 66 -0.20 -9.21 -9.98
C LYS A 66 -1.03 -8.53 -8.87
N GLY A 67 -2.21 -7.98 -9.20
CA GLY A 67 -3.02 -7.21 -8.25
C GLY A 67 -2.44 -5.82 -7.91
N TRP A 68 -1.50 -5.30 -8.70
CA TRP A 68 -0.84 -4.01 -8.46
C TRP A 68 -1.35 -2.89 -9.37
N GLN A 69 -2.43 -3.09 -10.12
CA GLN A 69 -2.96 -2.06 -11.02
C GLN A 69 -3.27 -0.75 -10.28
N GLY A 70 -3.95 -0.81 -9.13
CA GLY A 70 -4.24 0.37 -8.32
C GLY A 70 -2.97 1.01 -7.73
N ALA A 71 -1.98 0.20 -7.34
CA ALA A 71 -0.69 0.68 -6.86
C ALA A 71 0.11 1.40 -7.96
N LEU A 72 0.07 0.88 -9.19
CA LEU A 72 0.73 1.47 -10.37
C LEU A 72 0.10 2.82 -10.72
N VAL A 73 -1.23 2.89 -10.80
CA VAL A 73 -1.94 4.15 -11.08
C VAL A 73 -1.67 5.17 -9.98
N ASN A 74 -1.77 4.78 -8.71
CA ASN A 74 -1.48 5.68 -7.58
C ASN A 74 -0.04 6.20 -7.63
N LEU A 75 0.93 5.33 -7.93
CA LEU A 75 2.33 5.73 -8.04
C LEU A 75 2.54 6.71 -9.20
N ALA A 76 1.96 6.43 -10.37
CA ALA A 76 2.09 7.26 -11.56
C ALA A 76 1.42 8.64 -11.42
N SER A 77 0.32 8.73 -10.65
CA SER A 77 -0.37 10.00 -10.37
C SER A 77 0.39 10.93 -9.42
N ARG A 78 1.54 10.52 -8.85
CA ARG A 78 2.31 11.39 -7.97
C ARG A 78 3.12 12.41 -8.75
N GLU A 79 3.00 13.68 -8.39
CA GLU A 79 3.70 14.79 -9.03
C GLU A 79 5.22 14.55 -9.12
N GLU A 80 5.84 14.04 -8.05
CA GLU A 80 7.28 13.71 -8.04
C GLU A 80 7.65 12.74 -9.19
N ILE A 81 6.80 11.73 -9.43
CA ILE A 81 7.01 10.71 -10.46
C ILE A 81 6.79 11.32 -11.86
N GLN A 82 5.78 12.19 -12.00
CA GLN A 82 5.47 12.89 -13.24
C GLN A 82 6.58 13.89 -13.62
N VAL A 83 7.08 14.66 -12.66
CA VAL A 83 8.19 15.62 -12.85
C VAL A 83 9.45 14.89 -13.31
N HIS A 84 9.69 13.68 -12.81
CA HIS A 84 10.79 12.85 -13.28
C HIS A 84 10.51 12.10 -14.60
N GLY A 85 9.27 12.08 -15.08
CA GLY A 85 8.90 11.40 -16.32
C GLY A 85 9.22 9.91 -16.30
N ILE A 86 8.97 9.24 -15.18
CA ILE A 86 9.29 7.82 -15.01
C ILE A 86 8.30 6.97 -15.81
N LYS A 87 8.81 6.05 -16.63
CA LYS A 87 7.98 5.22 -17.51
C LYS A 87 7.24 4.13 -16.72
N GLY A 88 6.07 3.72 -17.19
CA GLY A 88 5.27 2.66 -16.56
C GLY A 88 6.03 1.35 -16.32
N ALA A 89 6.96 0.97 -17.21
CA ALA A 89 7.79 -0.22 -17.04
C ALA A 89 8.71 -0.13 -15.79
N GLU A 90 9.31 1.03 -15.54
CA GLU A 90 10.16 1.28 -14.36
C GLU A 90 9.30 1.29 -13.08
N LEU A 91 8.10 1.88 -13.14
CA LEU A 91 7.14 1.85 -12.03
C LEU A 91 6.72 0.42 -11.67
N LEU A 92 6.43 -0.40 -12.68
CA LEU A 92 6.09 -1.81 -12.49
C LEU A 92 7.26 -2.60 -11.88
N GLU A 93 8.49 -2.31 -12.31
CA GLU A 93 9.67 -2.97 -11.76
C GLU A 93 9.93 -2.56 -10.30
N ALA A 94 9.76 -1.28 -9.97
CA ALA A 94 9.86 -0.79 -8.60
C ALA A 94 8.81 -1.44 -7.70
N LEU A 95 7.56 -1.49 -8.14
CA LEU A 95 6.50 -2.22 -7.42
C LEU A 95 6.80 -3.71 -7.30
N ARG A 96 7.45 -4.32 -8.30
CA ARG A 96 7.91 -5.71 -8.21
C ARG A 96 8.95 -5.91 -7.12
N LYS A 97 9.92 -5.00 -7.00
CA LYS A 97 10.98 -5.06 -5.98
C LYS A 97 10.42 -4.84 -4.58
N THR A 98 9.40 -3.98 -4.45
CA THR A 98 8.81 -3.64 -3.14
C THR A 98 7.54 -4.43 -2.80
N GLY A 99 7.16 -5.42 -3.61
CA GLY A 99 5.97 -6.24 -3.35
C GLY A 99 4.64 -5.49 -3.46
N GLY A 100 4.58 -4.42 -4.26
CA GLY A 100 3.38 -3.60 -4.45
C GLY A 100 3.26 -2.42 -3.48
N LEU A 101 4.27 -2.18 -2.64
CA LEU A 101 4.30 -1.03 -1.72
C LEU A 101 4.64 0.26 -2.47
N VAL A 102 3.62 1.12 -2.67
CA VAL A 102 3.71 2.40 -3.40
C VAL A 102 4.75 3.34 -2.78
N ASN A 103 4.70 3.55 -1.46
CA ASN A 103 5.61 4.48 -0.78
C ASN A 103 7.07 4.02 -0.88
N SER A 104 7.33 2.72 -0.73
CA SER A 104 8.69 2.17 -0.86
C SER A 104 9.18 2.24 -2.31
N ALA A 105 8.32 1.93 -3.29
CA ALA A 105 8.67 2.01 -4.71
C ALA A 105 9.05 3.44 -5.10
N LYS A 106 8.26 4.42 -4.65
CA LYS A 106 8.54 5.85 -4.85
C LYS A 106 9.92 6.25 -4.33
N ARG A 107 10.23 5.93 -3.07
CA ARG A 107 11.53 6.27 -2.45
C ARG A 107 12.68 5.64 -3.23
N SER A 108 12.55 4.35 -3.58
CA SER A 108 13.57 3.64 -4.35
C SER A 108 13.82 4.27 -5.73
N LEU A 109 12.78 4.75 -6.42
CA LEU A 109 12.91 5.42 -7.71
C LEU A 109 13.60 6.79 -7.60
N LEU A 110 13.21 7.58 -6.58
CA LEU A 110 13.80 8.90 -6.34
C LEU A 110 15.26 8.80 -5.89
N GLU A 111 15.58 7.85 -5.02
CA GLU A 111 16.93 7.57 -4.56
C GLU A 111 17.83 7.06 -5.70
N ALA A 112 17.32 6.16 -6.55
CA ALA A 112 18.08 5.66 -7.69
C ALA A 112 18.43 6.77 -8.69
N ARG A 113 17.56 7.78 -8.86
CA ARG A 113 17.84 8.92 -9.74
C ARG A 113 18.71 9.99 -9.12
N SER A 114 18.57 10.28 -7.83
CA SER A 114 19.40 11.29 -7.16
C SER A 114 20.88 10.88 -7.12
N GLN A 115 21.17 9.57 -7.10
CA GLN A 115 22.54 9.06 -7.09
C GLN A 115 23.25 9.08 -8.46
N VAL A 116 22.54 9.35 -9.56
CA VAL A 116 23.13 9.37 -10.92
C VAL A 116 23.63 10.77 -11.32
N ALA A 117 23.38 11.80 -10.50
CA ALA A 117 23.74 13.19 -10.80
C ALA A 117 25.14 13.62 -10.29
N VAL A 118 26.09 12.69 -10.16
CA VAL A 118 27.49 12.95 -9.70
C VAL A 118 28.45 12.71 -10.85
#